data_AF-A0A7J9M454-F1
#
_entry.id   AF-A0A7J9M454-F1
#
_cell.length_a   1.000
_cell.length_b   1.000
_cell.length_c   1.000
_cell.angle_alpha   90.00
_cell.angle_beta   90.00
_cell.angle_gamma   90.00
#
_symmetry.space_group_name_H-M   'P 1'
#
loop_
_entity.id
_entity.type
_entity.pdbx_description
1 polymer ?
#
loop_
_entity_poly.entity_id
_entity_poly.type
_entity_poly.pdbx_seq_one_letter_code
_entity_poly.pdbx_strand_id
1 'polypeptide(L)'
;MFTEEELKDIEGLKRGSDFIEVKCGCTSRKYGDTIGKLRVFTNGQFLISCECTPSCQEEKLTPYDFEKHSGKEGTRKWKNHIWVVMKNKKVPLWRTVLLKYYKHASNGANELTSTLAKRLFHRDEFVRCSRCKKERRFRLRTDEDCRRYHDAAKARKWKCANWPYDKITCKVDEERASRKSCRGCPRSPSCKGCTTCVCFGCFKCRFLDCKCRTCVDFVQNAEP
;
A
#
# COMPACT_ATOMS: atom_id res chain seq x y z
N MET A 1 16.18 17.75 -7.86
CA MET A 1 15.12 17.50 -8.87
C MET A 1 15.80 17.10 -10.18
N PHE A 2 15.09 16.52 -11.16
CA PHE A 2 15.71 16.03 -12.40
C PHE A 2 16.49 17.12 -13.15
N THR A 3 17.57 16.73 -13.83
CA THR A 3 18.30 17.66 -14.71
C THR A 3 17.55 17.86 -16.03
N GLU A 4 17.94 18.89 -16.81
CA GLU A 4 17.33 19.11 -18.12
C GLU A 4 17.62 17.96 -19.08
N GLU A 5 18.84 17.40 -19.01
CA GLU A 5 19.28 16.28 -19.82
C GLU A 5 18.47 15.02 -19.53
N GLU A 6 18.12 14.78 -18.25
CA GLU A 6 17.29 13.65 -17.84
C GLU A 6 15.86 13.71 -18.40
N LEU A 7 15.33 14.91 -18.68
CA LEU A 7 13.93 15.12 -19.09
C LEU A 7 13.74 15.56 -20.54
N LYS A 8 14.83 15.86 -21.27
CA LYS A 8 14.82 16.46 -22.62
C LYS A 8 13.91 15.75 -23.63
N ASP A 9 13.74 14.45 -23.45
CA ASP A 9 13.03 13.58 -24.38
C ASP A 9 11.54 13.36 -24.04
N ILE A 10 11.05 13.89 -22.92
CA ILE A 10 9.69 13.64 -22.41
C ILE A 10 8.69 14.66 -22.97
N GLU A 11 7.59 14.16 -23.55
CA GLU A 11 6.52 14.99 -24.10
C GLU A 11 5.61 15.58 -23.00
N GLY A 12 5.18 16.82 -23.21
CA GLY A 12 4.23 17.48 -22.31
C GLY A 12 4.83 17.87 -20.96
N LEU A 13 6.16 17.99 -20.89
CA LEU A 13 6.87 18.42 -19.69
C LEU A 13 6.47 19.85 -19.30
N LYS A 14 6.03 20.03 -18.06
CA LYS A 14 5.90 21.32 -17.39
C LYS A 14 6.59 21.27 -16.05
N ARG A 15 7.19 22.39 -15.64
CA ARG A 15 7.82 22.53 -14.32
C ARG A 15 6.97 23.46 -13.46
N GLY A 16 6.53 22.95 -12.31
CA GLY A 16 5.97 23.75 -11.23
C GLY A 16 7.05 24.11 -10.20
N SER A 17 6.65 24.78 -9.13
CA SER A 17 7.52 25.15 -8.00
C SER A 17 8.17 23.95 -7.32
N ASP A 18 7.42 22.85 -7.19
CA ASP A 18 7.75 21.69 -6.36
C ASP A 18 7.44 20.36 -7.06
N PHE A 19 7.00 20.39 -8.31
CA PHE A 19 6.72 19.21 -9.13
C PHE A 19 7.12 19.40 -10.60
N ILE A 20 7.30 18.29 -11.31
CA ILE A 20 7.21 18.25 -12.77
C ILE A 20 5.91 17.57 -13.18
N GLU A 21 5.30 18.00 -14.28
CA GLU A 21 4.12 17.39 -14.89
C GLU A 21 4.51 16.86 -16.27
N VAL A 22 4.09 15.64 -16.61
CA VAL A 22 4.35 15.00 -17.90
C VAL A 22 3.09 14.29 -18.40
N LYS A 23 2.97 14.11 -19.71
CA LYS A 23 1.88 13.35 -20.30
C LYS A 23 2.07 11.86 -20.03
N CYS A 24 1.04 11.21 -19.48
CA CYS A 24 1.03 9.78 -19.23
C CYS A 24 -0.23 9.12 -19.78
N GLY A 25 -0.23 7.79 -19.80
CA GLY A 25 -1.42 7.02 -20.08
C GLY A 25 -1.28 5.56 -19.70
N CYS A 26 -2.38 4.83 -19.83
CA CYS A 26 -2.42 3.38 -19.63
C CYS A 26 -3.29 2.76 -20.73
N THR A 27 -2.79 1.69 -21.36
CA THR A 27 -3.47 1.06 -22.50
C THR A 27 -4.24 -0.18 -22.06
N SER A 28 -5.55 -0.15 -22.22
CA SER A 28 -6.46 -1.30 -22.04
C SER A 28 -6.80 -1.97 -23.36
N ARG A 29 -6.85 -3.30 -23.37
CA ARG A 29 -7.26 -4.06 -24.56
C ARG A 29 -8.72 -3.80 -24.93
N LYS A 30 -9.57 -3.49 -23.94
CA LYS A 30 -11.01 -3.32 -24.13
C LYS A 30 -11.40 -1.86 -24.40
N TYR A 31 -10.68 -0.91 -23.80
CA TYR A 31 -11.06 0.50 -23.77
C TYR A 31 -10.07 1.43 -24.47
N GLY A 32 -8.98 0.91 -25.04
CA GLY A 32 -7.94 1.74 -25.65
C GLY A 32 -7.10 2.48 -24.62
N ASP A 33 -6.59 3.66 -24.99
CA ASP A 33 -5.75 4.47 -24.12
C ASP A 33 -6.56 5.34 -23.17
N THR A 34 -6.30 5.19 -21.88
CA THR A 34 -6.69 6.16 -20.86
C THR A 34 -5.54 7.16 -20.71
N ILE A 35 -5.77 8.42 -21.04
CA ILE A 35 -4.76 9.49 -20.98
C ILE A 35 -4.86 10.25 -19.65
N GLY A 36 -3.74 10.76 -19.16
CA GLY A 36 -3.69 11.64 -18.00
C GLY A 36 -2.39 12.45 -17.95
N LYS A 37 -2.26 13.22 -16.87
CA LYS A 37 -1.08 14.01 -16.54
C LYS A 37 -0.47 13.50 -15.25
N LEU A 38 0.78 13.04 -15.32
CA LEU A 38 1.53 12.58 -14.15
C LEU A 38 2.32 13.74 -13.58
N ARG A 39 2.07 14.07 -12.31
CA ARG A 39 2.88 14.99 -11.51
C ARG A 39 3.83 14.20 -10.62
N VAL A 40 5.12 14.53 -10.69
CA VAL A 40 6.18 14.00 -9.83
C VAL A 40 6.69 15.12 -8.93
N PHE A 41 6.40 15.03 -7.64
CA PHE A 41 6.76 16.02 -6.63
C PHE A 41 8.15 15.77 -6.05
N THR A 42 8.81 16.84 -5.60
CA THR A 42 10.12 16.78 -4.92
C THR A 42 10.10 15.94 -3.64
N ASN A 43 8.97 15.88 -2.94
CA ASN A 43 8.73 15.02 -1.78
C ASN A 43 8.58 13.52 -2.13
N GLY A 44 8.60 13.19 -3.42
CA GLY A 44 8.50 11.85 -3.98
C GLY A 44 7.09 11.32 -4.19
N GLN A 45 6.07 12.16 -4.03
CA GLN A 45 4.68 11.87 -4.35
C GLN A 45 4.45 11.89 -5.87
N PHE A 46 3.63 10.95 -6.34
CA PHE A 46 3.15 10.83 -7.71
C PHE A 46 1.63 11.00 -7.68
N LEU A 47 1.12 11.94 -8.47
CA LEU A 47 -0.32 12.12 -8.65
C LEU A 47 -0.64 12.13 -10.14
N ILE A 48 -1.75 11.49 -10.50
CA ILE A 48 -2.23 11.46 -11.87
C ILE A 48 -3.60 12.13 -11.92
N SER A 49 -3.71 13.13 -12.78
CA SER A 49 -5.00 13.71 -13.16
C SER A 49 -5.47 13.02 -14.44
N CYS A 50 -6.62 12.37 -14.37
CA CYS A 50 -7.16 11.62 -15.51
C CYS A 50 -7.82 12.57 -16.52
N GLU A 51 -7.60 12.33 -17.81
CA GLU A 51 -8.19 13.08 -18.93
C GLU A 51 -8.85 12.13 -19.93
N CYS A 52 -9.35 10.99 -19.46
CA CYS A 52 -9.96 9.96 -20.31
C CYS A 52 -11.27 10.41 -20.95
N THR A 53 -12.03 11.27 -20.27
CA THR A 53 -13.23 11.94 -20.77
C THR A 53 -13.30 13.36 -20.23
N PRO A 54 -13.96 14.30 -20.92
CA PRO A 54 -14.17 15.67 -20.42
C PRO A 54 -14.95 15.72 -19.09
N SER A 55 -15.69 14.66 -18.76
CA SER A 55 -16.49 14.50 -17.54
C SER A 55 -15.77 13.74 -16.43
N CYS A 56 -14.51 13.35 -16.61
CA CYS A 56 -13.78 12.59 -15.61
C CYS A 56 -13.42 13.48 -14.41
N GLN A 57 -13.99 13.19 -13.24
CA GLN A 57 -13.78 13.95 -12.00
C GLN A 57 -12.54 13.48 -11.20
N GLU A 58 -11.77 12.54 -11.75
CA GLU A 58 -10.65 11.91 -11.05
C GLU A 58 -9.36 12.72 -11.22
N GLU A 59 -9.24 13.80 -10.45
CA GLU A 59 -8.13 14.75 -10.55
C GLU A 59 -6.86 14.35 -9.79
N LYS A 60 -6.97 13.47 -8.78
CA LYS A 60 -5.87 13.13 -7.85
C LYS A 60 -5.75 11.63 -7.60
N LEU A 61 -5.52 10.88 -8.66
CA LEU A 61 -5.32 9.43 -8.59
C LEU A 61 -3.88 9.09 -8.20
N THR A 62 -3.71 8.06 -7.38
CA THR A 62 -2.40 7.39 -7.27
C THR A 62 -2.13 6.61 -8.57
N PRO A 63 -0.87 6.25 -8.88
CA PRO A 63 -0.58 5.38 -10.02
C PRO A 63 -1.36 4.04 -9.99
N TYR A 64 -1.61 3.49 -8.80
CA TYR A 64 -2.43 2.29 -8.65
C TYR A 64 -3.90 2.54 -9.01
N ASP A 65 -4.47 3.66 -8.52
CA ASP A 65 -5.86 4.01 -8.78
C ASP A 65 -6.08 4.33 -10.26
N PHE A 66 -5.12 4.98 -10.92
CA PHE A 66 -5.16 5.23 -12.37
C PHE A 66 -5.06 3.96 -13.21
N GLU A 67 -4.16 3.04 -12.87
CA GLU A 67 -4.11 1.71 -13.52
C GLU A 67 -5.47 1.01 -13.42
N LYS A 68 -6.08 1.04 -12.23
CA LYS A 68 -7.40 0.46 -12.03
C LYS A 68 -8.49 1.18 -12.85
N HIS A 69 -8.51 2.51 -12.81
CA HIS A 69 -9.45 3.35 -13.55
C HIS A 69 -9.40 3.05 -15.06
N SER A 70 -8.21 2.79 -15.61
CA SER A 70 -8.03 2.39 -17.01
C SER A 70 -8.52 0.97 -17.35
N GLY A 71 -9.06 0.22 -16.38
CA GLY A 71 -9.60 -1.12 -16.59
C GLY A 71 -8.56 -2.25 -16.51
N LYS A 72 -7.42 -2.04 -15.85
CA LYS A 72 -6.34 -3.04 -15.64
C LYS A 72 -6.35 -3.65 -14.22
N GLU A 73 -7.52 -4.02 -13.73
CA GLU A 73 -7.69 -4.53 -12.36
C GLU A 73 -6.91 -5.85 -12.10
N GLY A 74 -6.24 -5.95 -10.94
CA GLY A 74 -5.77 -7.22 -10.37
C GLY A 74 -4.29 -7.57 -10.53
N THR A 75 -3.51 -6.82 -11.32
CA THR A 75 -2.09 -7.15 -11.55
C THR A 75 -1.10 -6.34 -10.70
N ARG A 76 -1.49 -5.14 -10.24
CA ARG A 76 -0.63 -4.20 -9.48
C ARG A 76 0.70 -3.90 -10.18
N LYS A 77 0.75 -3.98 -11.51
CA LYS A 77 1.96 -3.76 -12.32
C LYS A 77 1.96 -2.36 -12.95
N TRP A 78 1.51 -1.36 -12.20
CA TRP A 78 1.29 -0.01 -12.71
C TRP A 78 2.57 0.60 -13.33
N LYS A 79 3.76 0.27 -12.80
CA LYS A 79 5.04 0.71 -13.38
C LYS A 79 5.27 0.22 -14.82
N ASN A 80 4.68 -0.92 -15.17
CA ASN A 80 4.74 -1.52 -16.51
C ASN A 80 3.60 -1.04 -17.40
N HIS A 81 2.43 -0.78 -16.81
CA HIS A 81 1.22 -0.45 -17.56
C HIS A 81 1.07 1.04 -17.84
N ILE A 82 1.48 1.87 -16.90
CA ILE A 82 1.51 3.31 -17.09
C ILE A 82 2.76 3.66 -17.89
N TRP A 83 2.53 4.36 -18.98
CA TRP A 83 3.54 4.84 -19.89
C TRP A 83 3.54 6.36 -19.92
N VAL A 84 4.67 6.93 -20.30
CA VAL A 84 4.82 8.33 -20.71
C VAL A 84 5.24 8.36 -22.17
N VAL A 85 5.08 9.50 -22.84
CA VAL A 85 5.54 9.63 -24.22
C VAL A 85 6.95 10.22 -24.22
N MET A 86 7.89 9.49 -24.79
CA MET A 86 9.26 9.95 -25.02
C MET A 86 9.60 9.79 -26.50
N LYS A 87 10.06 10.86 -27.16
CA LYS A 87 10.36 10.85 -28.62
C LYS A 87 9.22 10.22 -29.44
N ASN A 88 7.97 10.63 -29.18
CA ASN A 88 6.75 10.09 -29.81
C ASN A 88 6.51 8.57 -29.62
N LYS A 89 7.19 7.94 -28.65
CA LYS A 89 7.00 6.52 -28.31
C LYS A 89 6.46 6.39 -26.89
N LYS A 90 5.54 5.45 -26.68
CA LYS A 90 5.04 5.09 -25.35
C LYS A 90 6.11 4.26 -24.63
N VAL A 91 6.64 4.81 -23.54
CA VAL A 91 7.68 4.17 -22.72
C VAL A 91 7.09 3.89 -21.33
N PRO A 92 7.11 2.63 -20.86
CA PRO A 92 6.67 2.29 -19.50
C PRO A 92 7.46 3.02 -18.43
N LEU A 93 6.81 3.43 -17.33
CA LEU A 93 7.46 4.21 -16.27
C LEU A 93 8.72 3.55 -15.68
N TRP A 94 8.76 2.22 -15.56
CA TRP A 94 9.95 1.52 -15.06
C TRP A 94 11.21 1.71 -15.91
N ARG A 95 11.06 2.06 -17.20
CA ARG A 95 12.18 2.37 -18.10
C ARG A 95 12.54 3.84 -18.13
N THR A 96 11.86 4.66 -17.33
CA THR A 96 12.07 6.11 -17.29
C THR A 96 12.85 6.51 -16.05
N VAL A 97 13.52 7.66 -16.14
CA VAL A 97 14.19 8.27 -14.98
C VAL A 97 13.20 8.69 -13.89
N LEU A 98 11.91 8.88 -14.22
CA LEU A 98 10.91 9.45 -13.32
C LEU A 98 10.79 8.68 -11.99
N LEU A 99 10.87 7.35 -12.04
CA LEU A 99 10.77 6.51 -10.84
C LEU A 99 11.88 6.76 -9.80
N LYS A 100 13.00 7.39 -10.18
CA LYS A 100 14.09 7.76 -9.25
C LYS A 100 13.62 8.58 -8.05
N TYR A 101 12.57 9.38 -8.23
CA TYR A 101 12.00 10.22 -7.17
C TYR A 101 10.78 9.58 -6.50
N TYR A 102 10.29 8.43 -6.97
CA TYR A 102 9.13 7.80 -6.36
C TYR A 102 9.45 7.34 -4.94
N LYS A 103 8.73 7.89 -3.94
CA LYS A 103 8.79 7.43 -2.55
C LYS A 103 7.50 6.74 -2.20
N HIS A 104 7.56 5.44 -1.94
CA HIS A 104 6.39 4.64 -1.58
C HIS A 104 5.62 5.25 -0.40
N ALA A 105 6.34 5.70 0.63
CA ALA A 105 5.82 6.43 1.79
C ALA A 105 4.93 7.64 1.44
N SER A 106 5.35 8.46 0.46
CA SER A 106 4.64 9.67 0.03
C SER A 106 3.45 9.38 -0.89
N ASN A 107 3.30 8.13 -1.33
CA ASN A 107 2.27 7.64 -2.24
C ASN A 107 1.33 6.63 -1.58
N GLY A 108 1.48 6.41 -0.26
CA GLY A 108 0.55 5.63 0.54
C GLY A 108 -0.80 6.33 0.56
N ALA A 109 -1.77 5.71 -0.12
CA ALA A 109 -3.21 6.01 -0.19
C ALA A 109 -3.64 7.37 0.39
N ASN A 110 -4.06 8.28 -0.49
CA ASN A 110 -5.03 9.32 -0.12
C ASN A 110 -6.19 8.63 0.63
N GLU A 111 -6.52 9.11 1.81
CA GLU A 111 -7.54 8.55 2.72
C GLU A 111 -8.94 8.39 2.06
N LEU A 112 -9.15 8.98 0.88
CA LEU A 112 -10.44 9.08 0.18
C LEU A 112 -10.71 7.98 -0.87
N THR A 113 -9.72 7.22 -1.37
CA THR A 113 -9.96 6.10 -2.33
C THR A 113 -9.85 4.71 -1.69
N SER A 114 -9.75 4.67 -0.35
CA SER A 114 -9.67 3.46 0.49
C SER A 114 -10.85 2.48 0.35
N THR A 115 -11.92 2.85 -0.37
CA THR A 115 -13.05 1.94 -0.68
C THR A 115 -12.66 0.75 -1.58
N LEU A 116 -11.40 0.69 -2.04
CA LEU A 116 -10.80 -0.44 -2.77
C LEU A 116 -9.48 -0.97 -2.21
N ALA A 117 -9.17 -0.69 -0.93
CA ALA A 117 -8.36 -1.59 -0.09
C ALA A 117 -9.06 -2.96 0.17
N LYS A 118 -10.02 -3.33 -0.69
CA LYS A 118 -10.79 -4.57 -0.69
C LYS A 118 -9.87 -5.71 -1.14
N ARG A 119 -9.34 -6.43 -0.13
CA ARG A 119 -8.99 -7.88 -0.12
C ARG A 119 -7.60 -8.26 0.43
N LEU A 120 -6.82 -7.35 0.99
CA LEU A 120 -5.75 -7.78 1.90
C LEU A 120 -6.36 -7.98 3.29
N PHE A 121 -6.96 -9.15 3.48
CA PHE A 121 -7.38 -9.58 4.80
C PHE A 121 -6.10 -9.90 5.58
N HIS A 122 -5.98 -9.43 6.81
CA HIS A 122 -4.89 -9.88 7.66
C HIS A 122 -5.43 -11.01 8.51
N ARG A 123 -4.70 -12.12 8.51
CA ARG A 123 -4.98 -13.20 9.44
C ARG A 123 -4.82 -12.69 10.88
N ASP A 124 -5.53 -13.30 11.80
CA ASP A 124 -5.32 -13.03 13.22
C ASP A 124 -3.91 -13.45 13.64
N GLU A 125 -3.32 -12.63 14.48
CA GLU A 125 -2.01 -12.90 15.09
C GLU A 125 -2.13 -13.04 16.59
N PHE A 126 -1.07 -13.54 17.22
CA PHE A 126 -1.08 -13.83 18.65
C PHE A 126 0.12 -13.16 19.32
N VAL A 127 -0.12 -12.61 20.51
CA VAL A 127 0.94 -12.07 21.36
C VAL A 127 1.01 -12.90 22.63
N ARG A 128 2.23 -13.27 23.02
CA ARG A 128 2.49 -14.06 24.22
C ARG A 128 2.56 -13.14 25.44
N CYS A 129 1.77 -13.45 26.46
CA CYS A 129 1.84 -12.73 27.74
C CYS A 129 3.20 -12.95 28.41
N SER A 130 3.90 -11.88 28.74
CA SER A 130 5.21 -11.95 29.42
C SER A 130 5.14 -12.63 30.80
N ARG A 131 3.99 -12.52 31.50
CA ARG A 131 3.77 -13.07 32.85
C ARG A 131 3.35 -14.54 32.86
N CYS A 132 2.26 -14.90 32.18
CA CYS A 132 1.70 -16.25 32.24
C CYS A 132 1.98 -17.12 31.01
N LYS A 133 2.69 -16.58 30.01
CA LYS A 133 3.08 -17.26 28.76
C LYS A 133 1.93 -17.74 27.86
N LYS A 134 0.67 -17.54 28.24
CA LYS A 134 -0.50 -17.74 27.38
C LYS A 134 -0.47 -16.78 26.19
N GLU A 135 -0.86 -17.25 25.03
CA GLU A 135 -1.04 -16.48 23.81
C GLU A 135 -2.45 -15.88 23.75
N ARG A 136 -2.54 -14.63 23.32
CA ARG A 136 -3.80 -13.90 23.17
C ARG A 136 -3.95 -13.40 21.74
N ARG A 137 -5.14 -13.61 21.18
CA ARG A 137 -5.47 -13.29 19.79
C ARG A 137 -5.64 -11.80 19.60
N PHE A 138 -5.09 -11.29 18.51
CA PHE A 138 -5.32 -9.97 17.96
C PHE A 138 -6.03 -10.12 16.61
N ARG A 139 -7.19 -9.48 16.49
CA ARG A 139 -7.93 -9.42 15.23
C ARG A 139 -7.28 -8.35 14.39
N LEU A 140 -6.91 -8.64 13.14
CA LEU A 140 -6.25 -7.68 12.25
C LEU A 140 -7.25 -7.19 11.19
N ARG A 141 -8.39 -6.64 11.61
CA ARG A 141 -9.49 -6.27 10.69
C ARG A 141 -9.44 -4.81 10.27
N THR A 142 -9.03 -3.92 11.16
CA THR A 142 -8.89 -2.47 10.94
C THR A 142 -7.44 -2.02 11.06
N ASP A 143 -7.14 -0.78 10.68
CA ASP A 143 -5.79 -0.21 10.82
C ASP A 143 -5.43 -0.04 12.31
N GLU A 144 -6.41 0.37 13.13
CA GLU A 144 -6.27 0.41 14.59
C GLU A 144 -5.95 -0.96 15.20
N ASP A 145 -6.63 -2.01 14.73
CA ASP A 145 -6.39 -3.39 15.13
C ASP A 145 -4.94 -3.82 14.84
N CYS A 146 -4.46 -3.52 13.63
CA CYS A 146 -3.09 -3.75 13.24
C CYS A 146 -2.10 -2.95 14.09
N ARG A 147 -2.44 -1.70 14.43
CA ARG A 147 -1.59 -0.86 15.30
C ARG A 147 -1.50 -1.43 16.71
N ARG A 148 -2.64 -1.80 17.30
CA ARG A 148 -2.70 -2.43 18.63
C ARG A 148 -1.85 -3.70 18.69
N TYR A 149 -1.95 -4.55 17.67
CA TYR A 149 -1.11 -5.74 17.56
C TYR A 149 0.37 -5.39 17.44
N HIS A 150 0.72 -4.45 16.55
CA HIS A 150 2.10 -4.03 16.33
C HIS A 150 2.76 -3.54 17.62
N ASP A 151 2.09 -2.65 18.34
CA ASP A 151 2.59 -2.11 19.60
C ASP A 151 2.70 -3.20 20.68
N ALA A 152 1.71 -4.10 20.76
CA ALA A 152 1.73 -5.24 21.68
C ALA A 152 2.88 -6.21 21.38
N ALA A 153 3.12 -6.54 20.11
CA ALA A 153 4.20 -7.43 19.68
C ALA A 153 5.59 -6.84 19.95
N LYS A 154 5.72 -5.51 19.84
CA LYS A 154 6.95 -4.78 20.15
C LYS A 154 7.19 -4.65 21.67
N ALA A 155 6.11 -4.60 22.46
CA ALA A 155 6.19 -4.45 23.90
C ALA A 155 6.69 -5.73 24.59
N ARG A 156 7.97 -5.77 24.95
CA ARG A 156 8.60 -6.90 25.70
C ARG A 156 7.85 -7.27 26.99
N LYS A 157 7.19 -6.30 27.62
CA LYS A 157 6.44 -6.46 28.89
C LYS A 157 4.93 -6.57 28.70
N TRP A 158 4.44 -6.87 27.49
CA TRP A 158 3.00 -7.02 27.25
C TRP A 158 2.39 -8.12 28.14
N LYS A 159 1.24 -7.83 28.74
CA LYS A 159 0.51 -8.74 29.66
C LYS A 159 -0.95 -8.90 29.21
N CYS A 160 -1.62 -9.94 29.67
CA CYS A 160 -3.06 -10.15 29.42
C CYS A 160 -3.92 -8.93 29.76
N ALA A 161 -3.59 -8.20 30.83
CA ALA A 161 -4.31 -6.99 31.23
C ALA A 161 -4.18 -5.83 30.21
N ASN A 162 -3.22 -5.90 29.28
CA ASN A 162 -3.04 -4.95 28.19
C ASN A 162 -3.78 -5.38 26.90
N TRP A 163 -4.68 -6.35 26.98
CA TRP A 163 -5.45 -6.79 25.82
C TRP A 163 -6.49 -5.71 25.46
N PRO A 164 -6.58 -5.29 24.17
CA PRO A 164 -7.32 -4.09 23.81
C PRO A 164 -8.83 -4.29 23.64
N TYR A 165 -9.32 -5.53 23.64
CA TYR A 165 -10.73 -5.82 23.40
C TYR A 165 -11.52 -5.94 24.69
N ASP A 166 -11.02 -6.72 25.65
CA ASP A 166 -11.68 -6.96 26.92
C ASP A 166 -10.68 -6.99 28.07
N LYS A 167 -11.18 -6.76 29.28
CA LYS A 167 -10.39 -6.90 30.51
C LYS A 167 -10.20 -8.39 30.84
N ILE A 168 -9.11 -8.97 30.34
CA ILE A 168 -8.74 -10.35 30.67
C ILE A 168 -7.58 -10.40 31.67
N THR A 169 -7.59 -11.44 32.52
CA THR A 169 -6.52 -11.68 33.49
C THR A 169 -5.68 -12.90 33.09
N CYS A 170 -4.58 -13.12 33.79
CA CYS A 170 -3.74 -14.31 33.59
C CYS A 170 -4.42 -15.62 34.02
N LYS A 171 -5.48 -15.53 34.85
CA LYS A 171 -6.27 -16.67 35.33
C LYS A 171 -7.18 -17.24 34.23
N VAL A 172 -7.61 -16.39 33.29
CA VAL A 172 -8.45 -16.81 32.16
C VAL A 172 -7.68 -17.80 31.30
N ASP A 173 -8.33 -18.90 30.92
CA ASP A 173 -7.72 -19.93 30.09
C ASP A 173 -7.31 -19.42 28.71
N GLU A 174 -6.32 -20.10 28.15
CA GLU A 174 -5.85 -19.83 26.80
C GLU A 174 -6.83 -20.38 25.77
N GLU A 175 -6.87 -19.74 24.60
CA GLU A 175 -7.66 -20.25 23.48
C GLU A 175 -7.18 -21.65 23.05
N ARG A 176 -8.11 -22.60 22.92
CA ARG A 176 -7.81 -23.98 22.48
C ARG A 176 -7.09 -24.01 21.13
N ALA A 177 -6.16 -24.96 20.96
CA ALA A 177 -5.34 -25.09 19.75
C ALA A 177 -6.17 -25.22 18.45
N SER A 178 -7.29 -25.95 18.51
CA SER A 178 -8.20 -26.12 17.36
C SER A 178 -8.90 -24.82 16.93
N ARG A 179 -8.99 -23.81 17.80
CA ARG A 179 -9.50 -22.48 17.43
C ARG A 179 -8.39 -21.56 16.96
N LYS A 180 -7.17 -21.69 17.50
CA LYS A 180 -5.99 -20.97 17.02
C LYS A 180 -5.65 -21.26 15.55
N SER A 181 -6.00 -22.44 15.03
CA SER A 181 -5.85 -22.77 13.61
C SER A 181 -6.75 -21.92 12.71
N CYS A 182 -7.91 -21.47 13.23
CA CYS A 182 -8.82 -20.59 12.52
C CYS A 182 -8.41 -19.12 12.66
N ARG A 183 -7.64 -18.60 11.70
CA ARG A 183 -7.08 -17.23 11.76
C ARG A 183 -7.87 -16.19 10.94
N GLY A 184 -9.15 -16.46 10.66
CA GLY A 184 -10.04 -15.49 10.02
C GLY A 184 -9.77 -15.27 8.52
N CYS A 185 -9.19 -16.25 7.82
CA CYS A 185 -9.07 -16.20 6.37
C CYS A 185 -10.46 -16.40 5.73
N PRO A 186 -10.88 -15.54 4.78
CA PRO A 186 -12.21 -15.64 4.17
C PRO A 186 -12.38 -16.83 3.24
N ARG A 187 -11.28 -17.40 2.74
CA ARG A 187 -11.31 -18.53 1.80
C ARG A 187 -11.38 -19.89 2.50
N SER A 188 -10.77 -20.00 3.67
CA SER A 188 -10.75 -21.24 4.43
C SER A 188 -10.42 -20.94 5.90
N PRO A 189 -11.21 -21.45 6.86
CA PRO A 189 -10.90 -21.29 8.28
C PRO A 189 -9.51 -21.81 8.63
N SER A 190 -9.12 -22.98 8.13
CA SER A 190 -7.84 -23.65 8.42
C SER A 190 -6.66 -23.15 7.56
N CYS A 191 -6.80 -22.00 6.91
CA CYS A 191 -5.77 -21.44 6.04
C CYS A 191 -4.46 -21.18 6.79
N LYS A 192 -3.37 -21.81 6.34
CA LYS A 192 -2.01 -21.62 6.90
C LYS A 192 -1.27 -20.38 6.37
N GLY A 193 -1.86 -19.66 5.41
CA GLY A 193 -1.26 -18.45 4.82
C GLY A 193 -1.35 -18.44 3.30
N CYS A 194 -2.52 -18.14 2.75
CA CYS A 194 -2.67 -17.94 1.31
C CYS A 194 -2.26 -16.53 0.87
N THR A 195 -2.12 -16.34 -0.43
CA THR A 195 -1.72 -15.07 -1.06
C THR A 195 -2.63 -13.88 -0.73
N THR A 196 -3.86 -14.12 -0.26
CA THR A 196 -4.79 -13.05 0.15
C THR A 196 -4.77 -12.73 1.64
N CYS A 197 -4.23 -13.61 2.50
CA CYS A 197 -4.22 -13.41 3.95
C CYS A 197 -2.83 -13.14 4.54
N VAL A 198 -1.77 -13.48 3.81
CA VAL A 198 -0.40 -13.13 4.18
C VAL A 198 -0.09 -11.75 3.61
N CYS A 199 0.15 -10.80 4.50
CA CYS A 199 0.63 -9.47 4.16
C CYS A 199 2.11 -9.36 4.54
N PHE A 200 2.96 -9.03 3.58
CA PHE A 200 4.40 -8.84 3.80
C PHE A 200 4.77 -7.40 4.21
N GLY A 201 3.77 -6.58 4.53
CA GLY A 201 3.93 -5.17 4.84
C GLY A 201 3.04 -4.35 3.93
N CYS A 202 1.96 -3.79 4.47
CA CYS A 202 1.18 -2.75 3.82
C CYS A 202 1.00 -1.62 4.82
N PHE A 203 0.52 -0.46 4.36
CA PHE A 203 0.32 0.72 5.22
C PHE A 203 -0.59 0.46 6.43
N LYS A 204 -1.46 -0.53 6.34
CA LYS A 204 -2.31 -0.97 7.44
C LYS A 204 -1.55 -1.69 8.57
N CYS A 205 -0.49 -2.43 8.25
CA CYS A 205 0.27 -3.22 9.24
C CYS A 205 1.71 -2.71 9.47
N ARG A 206 2.11 -1.66 8.76
CA ARG A 206 3.40 -0.97 8.88
C ARG A 206 3.17 0.53 8.93
N PHE A 207 3.72 1.15 9.97
CA PHE A 207 3.43 2.53 10.31
C PHE A 207 4.63 3.44 10.06
N LEU A 208 4.39 4.57 9.38
CA LEU A 208 5.41 5.58 9.04
C LEU A 208 6.02 6.23 10.28
N ASP A 209 5.23 6.41 11.32
CA ASP A 209 5.64 6.98 12.60
C ASP A 209 6.37 5.98 13.51
N CYS A 210 6.43 4.69 13.13
CA CYS A 210 7.09 3.66 13.94
C CYS A 210 8.55 3.45 13.54
N LYS A 211 9.45 3.71 14.48
CA LYS A 211 10.91 3.52 14.34
C LYS A 211 11.40 2.06 14.48
N CYS A 212 10.52 1.05 14.42
CA CYS A 212 10.99 -0.34 14.52
C CYS A 212 11.66 -0.77 13.22
N ARG A 213 12.66 -1.66 13.30
CA ARG A 213 13.45 -2.10 12.13
C ARG A 213 12.57 -2.54 10.96
N THR A 214 11.52 -3.32 11.23
CA THR A 214 10.63 -3.81 10.17
C THR A 214 9.76 -2.72 9.53
N CYS A 215 9.34 -1.70 10.28
CA CYS A 215 8.61 -0.56 9.72
C CYS A 215 9.57 0.35 8.93
N VAL A 216 10.76 0.61 9.47
CA VAL A 216 11.79 1.39 8.78
C VAL A 216 12.20 0.70 7.47
N ASP A 217 12.51 -0.60 7.52
CA ASP A 217 12.88 -1.39 6.35
C ASP A 217 11.75 -1.44 5.33
N PHE A 218 10.49 -1.57 5.77
CA PHE A 218 9.35 -1.53 4.86
C PHE A 218 9.21 -0.14 4.20
N VAL A 219 9.27 0.93 5.00
CA VAL A 219 9.08 2.30 4.49
C VAL A 219 10.22 2.73 3.56
N GLN A 220 11.45 2.29 3.84
CA GLN A 220 12.65 2.68 3.09
C GLN A 220 12.97 1.74 1.91
N ASN A 221 12.78 0.42 2.09
CA ASN A 221 13.27 -0.61 1.18
C ASN A 221 12.17 -1.45 0.54
N ALA A 222 10.88 -1.26 0.88
CA ALA A 222 9.85 -1.95 0.11
C ALA A 222 9.93 -1.47 -1.33
N GLU A 223 10.36 -2.37 -2.22
CA GLU A 223 10.28 -2.12 -3.65
C GLU A 223 8.83 -1.78 -3.99
N PRO A 224 8.59 -0.71 -4.77
CA PRO A 224 7.23 -0.30 -5.07
C PRO A 224 6.44 -1.30 -5.93
#